data_AF-A0A7Y9RB58-F1
#
_entry.id   AF-A0A7Y9RB58-F1
#
_cell.length_a   1.000
_cell.length_b   1.000
_cell.length_c   1.000
_cell.angle_alpha   90.00
_cell.angle_beta   90.00
_cell.angle_gamma   90.00
#
_symmetry.space_group_name_H-M   'P 1'
#
loop_
_entity.id
_entity.type
_entity.pdbx_description
1 polymer ?
#
loop_
_entity_poly.entity_id
_entity_poly.type
_entity_poly.pdbx_seq_one_letter_code
_entity_poly.pdbx_strand_id
1 'polypeptide(L)'
;MAVPRMNGSRPICGSVHGEAGAFAEGTAAPPNWTFRRPDGIRTRRKQGPCRMKQFFLKFFTWWNGQTFGTQLWTKRYGELVGQDEQGNLYYRTRGGAVDPTLGFERRWVVYNGYAEASRIPPSWHGWIHHVVDVPPTEANYQPREWEKPHQPNLTGTAKAYRPSGSTLASGRRPKATGDYQPWTPG
;
A
#
# COMPACT_ATOMS: atom_id res chain seq x y z
N MET A 1 -21.57 -40.27 24.69
CA MET A 1 -22.46 -39.73 25.75
C MET A 1 -22.26 -38.22 25.74
N ALA A 2 -23.18 -37.40 25.20
CA ALA A 2 -24.60 -37.19 25.55
C ALA A 2 -24.77 -36.05 26.58
N VAL A 3 -25.54 -35.04 26.19
CA VAL A 3 -25.78 -33.75 26.87
C VAL A 3 -26.85 -33.88 27.98
N PRO A 4 -26.97 -32.92 28.92
CA PRO A 4 -28.06 -31.92 28.85
C PRO A 4 -27.58 -30.47 29.19
N ARG A 5 -28.12 -29.35 28.66
CA ARG A 5 -29.50 -28.78 28.73
C ARG A 5 -29.91 -28.47 30.19
N MET A 6 -30.60 -27.37 30.55
CA MET A 6 -31.14 -26.23 29.76
C MET A 6 -31.42 -24.98 30.64
N ASN A 7 -31.81 -23.87 30.00
CA ASN A 7 -32.44 -22.63 30.53
C ASN A 7 -31.55 -21.65 31.35
N GLY A 8 -31.90 -20.36 31.49
CA GLY A 8 -32.90 -19.55 30.76
C GLY A 8 -33.85 -18.69 31.62
N SER A 9 -33.53 -17.40 31.83
CA SER A 9 -34.49 -16.37 32.28
C SER A 9 -33.95 -14.91 32.21
N ARG A 10 -34.65 -14.06 31.46
CA ARG A 10 -34.92 -12.63 31.76
C ARG A 10 -36.35 -12.57 32.35
N PRO A 11 -36.90 -11.48 32.94
CA PRO A 11 -36.51 -10.05 32.92
C PRO A 11 -36.38 -9.43 34.34
N ILE A 12 -36.29 -8.11 34.58
CA ILE A 12 -37.41 -7.15 34.75
C ILE A 12 -36.87 -5.70 34.89
N CYS A 13 -37.70 -4.71 34.55
CA CYS A 13 -37.48 -3.26 34.71
C CYS A 13 -37.56 -2.81 36.18
N GLY A 14 -36.69 -1.88 36.60
CA GLY A 14 -36.73 -1.24 37.92
C GLY A 14 -36.60 0.27 37.82
N SER A 15 -37.72 0.98 38.03
CA SER A 15 -37.75 2.44 38.19
C SER A 15 -37.46 2.81 39.64
N VAL A 16 -36.69 3.89 39.87
CA VAL A 16 -36.66 4.61 41.15
C VAL A 16 -36.78 6.10 40.89
N HIS A 17 -37.84 6.70 41.44
CA HIS A 17 -38.07 8.14 41.52
C HIS A 17 -37.62 8.66 42.89
N GLY A 18 -37.34 9.97 42.97
CA GLY A 18 -36.93 10.69 44.17
C GLY A 18 -35.49 11.20 44.02
N GLU A 19 -35.16 12.46 44.32
CA GLU A 19 -35.89 13.46 45.11
C GLU A 19 -35.99 14.82 44.40
N ALA A 20 -36.97 15.64 44.80
CA ALA A 20 -37.16 16.99 44.28
C ALA A 20 -36.58 18.03 45.26
N GLY A 21 -35.59 18.81 44.80
CA GLY A 21 -35.15 20.02 45.47
C GLY A 21 -35.66 21.25 44.73
N ALA A 22 -36.63 21.95 45.31
CA ALA A 22 -37.20 23.16 44.70
C ALA A 22 -36.35 24.39 45.01
N PHE A 23 -36.05 25.20 44.00
CA PHE A 23 -35.77 26.63 44.17
C PHE A 23 -36.47 27.42 43.06
N ALA A 24 -37.09 28.51 43.47
CA ALA A 24 -37.78 29.44 42.56
C ALA A 24 -36.78 30.44 41.97
N GLU A 25 -37.01 30.86 40.73
CA GLU A 25 -37.50 32.22 40.43
C GLU A 25 -37.79 32.36 38.93
N GLY A 26 -38.65 33.31 38.57
CA GLY A 26 -39.17 33.43 37.20
C GLY A 26 -38.34 34.36 36.33
N THR A 27 -38.14 33.96 35.07
CA THR A 27 -37.81 34.89 33.98
C THR A 27 -38.60 34.50 32.72
N ALA A 28 -39.17 35.48 32.02
CA ALA A 28 -40.14 35.28 30.96
C ALA A 28 -39.58 34.52 29.74
N ALA A 29 -40.39 33.63 29.16
CA ALA A 29 -40.10 32.97 27.89
C ALA A 29 -40.44 33.90 26.70
N PRO A 30 -39.52 34.19 25.77
CA PRO A 30 -39.81 34.97 24.57
C PRO A 30 -40.54 34.12 23.49
N PRO A 31 -41.58 34.64 22.83
CA PRO A 31 -42.39 33.85 21.90
C PRO A 31 -41.89 33.91 20.45
N ASN A 32 -40.84 33.15 20.08
CA ASN A 32 -40.53 32.73 18.70
C ASN A 32 -39.30 31.79 18.56
N TRP A 33 -39.35 30.61 19.17
CA TRP A 33 -38.31 29.57 19.03
C TRP A 33 -38.25 28.94 17.62
N THR A 34 -37.72 29.67 16.64
CA THR A 34 -37.37 29.09 15.33
C THR A 34 -36.04 28.36 15.41
N PHE A 35 -36.10 27.05 15.68
CA PHE A 35 -34.96 26.14 15.64
C PHE A 35 -34.43 26.01 14.20
N ARG A 36 -33.62 26.98 13.73
CA ARG A 36 -32.87 26.83 12.49
C ARG A 36 -31.79 25.76 12.72
N ARG A 37 -32.06 24.55 12.23
CA ARG A 37 -31.08 23.46 12.23
C ARG A 37 -29.80 23.94 11.52
N PRO A 38 -28.59 23.70 12.07
CA PRO A 38 -27.37 24.00 11.33
C PRO A 38 -27.29 23.06 10.12
N ASP A 39 -27.10 23.64 8.93
CA ASP A 39 -27.06 22.91 7.68
C ASP A 39 -25.90 21.89 7.69
N GLY A 40 -26.25 20.61 7.70
CA GLY A 40 -25.28 19.53 7.75
C GLY A 40 -24.36 19.56 6.53
N ILE A 41 -23.08 19.91 6.76
CA ILE A 41 -22.04 19.90 5.74
C ILE A 41 -21.92 18.48 5.18
N ARG A 42 -22.54 18.23 4.03
CA ARG A 42 -22.47 16.95 3.32
C ARG A 42 -21.01 16.72 2.93
N THR A 43 -20.38 15.73 3.55
CA THR A 43 -19.03 15.29 3.17
C THR A 43 -19.04 14.84 1.72
N ARG A 44 -18.42 15.65 0.85
CA ARG A 44 -18.36 15.42 -0.60
C ARG A 44 -17.53 14.15 -0.83
N ARG A 45 -18.20 12.99 -0.96
CA ARG A 45 -17.56 11.70 -1.29
C ARG A 45 -16.60 11.94 -2.46
N LYS A 46 -15.30 11.73 -2.25
CA LYS A 46 -14.31 11.80 -3.34
C LYS A 46 -14.70 10.76 -4.38
N GLN A 47 -15.11 11.23 -5.56
CA GLN A 47 -15.45 10.36 -6.67
C GLN A 47 -14.16 9.67 -7.13
N GLY A 48 -14.07 8.35 -6.92
CA GLY A 48 -13.06 7.54 -7.59
C GLY A 48 -13.22 7.65 -9.11
N PRO A 49 -12.15 7.50 -9.89
CA PRO A 49 -12.21 7.70 -11.34
C PRO A 49 -13.20 6.72 -11.99
N CYS A 50 -14.24 7.25 -12.65
CA CYS A 50 -15.20 6.44 -13.38
C CYS A 50 -14.49 5.55 -14.41
N ARG A 51 -14.79 4.24 -14.37
CA ARG A 51 -14.18 3.16 -15.16
C ARG A 51 -14.01 3.50 -16.65
N MET A 52 -14.96 4.25 -17.21
CA MET A 52 -14.99 4.69 -18.62
C MET A 52 -13.92 5.74 -18.97
N LYS A 53 -13.55 6.65 -18.05
CA LYS A 53 -12.50 7.67 -18.31
C LYS A 53 -11.12 7.04 -18.49
N GLN A 54 -10.83 5.95 -17.78
CA GLN A 54 -9.58 5.22 -17.92
C GLN A 54 -9.44 4.49 -19.27
N PHE A 55 -10.54 4.11 -19.91
CA PHE A 55 -10.50 3.44 -21.20
C PHE A 55 -10.01 4.38 -22.32
N PHE A 56 -10.61 5.57 -22.44
CA PHE A 56 -10.19 6.57 -23.42
C PHE A 56 -8.78 7.10 -23.14
N LEU A 57 -8.42 7.33 -21.87
CA LEU A 57 -7.05 7.71 -21.52
C LEU A 57 -6.04 6.64 -21.96
N LYS A 58 -6.28 5.34 -21.70
CA LYS A 58 -5.39 4.25 -22.16
C LYS A 58 -5.24 4.17 -23.68
N PHE A 59 -6.22 4.63 -24.45
CA PHE A 59 -6.13 4.72 -25.91
C PHE A 59 -5.24 5.90 -26.38
N PHE A 60 -5.39 7.07 -25.76
CA PHE A 60 -4.68 8.29 -26.18
C PHE A 60 -3.36 8.55 -25.45
N THR A 61 -3.07 7.85 -24.34
CA THR A 61 -1.81 7.96 -23.59
C THR A 61 -1.09 6.62 -23.53
N TRP A 62 -0.75 6.04 -24.70
CA TRP A 62 -0.05 4.74 -24.78
C TRP A 62 1.26 4.69 -23.97
N TRP A 63 1.85 5.84 -23.68
CA TRP A 63 3.09 6.02 -22.92
C TRP A 63 2.92 5.99 -21.39
N ASN A 64 1.68 5.96 -20.87
CA ASN A 64 1.40 6.11 -19.43
C ASN A 64 1.26 4.77 -18.66
N GLY A 65 1.57 3.62 -19.29
CA GLY A 65 1.55 2.33 -18.62
C GLY A 65 1.57 1.14 -19.56
N GLN A 66 1.13 -0.02 -19.07
CA GLN A 66 1.04 -1.25 -19.86
C GLN A 66 0.17 -1.04 -21.11
N THR A 67 0.77 -1.23 -22.29
CA THR A 67 0.08 -1.05 -23.58
C THR A 67 -1.10 -2.00 -23.72
N PHE A 68 -2.09 -1.61 -24.54
CA PHE A 68 -3.26 -2.45 -24.82
C PHE A 68 -2.88 -3.80 -25.46
N GLY A 69 -1.85 -3.83 -26.31
CA GLY A 69 -1.31 -5.06 -26.89
C GLY A 69 -0.78 -6.02 -25.82
N THR A 70 0.01 -5.53 -24.87
CA THR A 70 0.49 -6.34 -23.74
C THR A 70 -0.65 -6.83 -22.85
N GLN A 71 -1.72 -6.04 -22.64
CA GLN A 71 -2.91 -6.46 -21.89
C GLN A 71 -3.66 -7.60 -22.58
N LEU A 72 -3.89 -7.48 -23.90
CA LEU A 72 -4.56 -8.53 -24.68
C LEU A 72 -3.72 -9.81 -24.73
N TRP A 73 -2.41 -9.69 -24.94
CA TRP A 73 -1.48 -10.82 -24.93
C TRP A 73 -1.47 -11.53 -23.57
N THR A 74 -1.31 -10.78 -22.48
CA THR A 74 -1.30 -11.33 -21.11
C THR A 74 -2.62 -12.02 -20.79
N LYS A 75 -3.77 -11.48 -21.22
CA LYS A 75 -5.08 -12.12 -21.00
C LYS A 75 -5.26 -13.43 -21.79
N ARG A 76 -4.61 -13.58 -22.96
CA ARG A 76 -4.78 -14.75 -23.83
C ARG A 76 -3.76 -15.87 -23.53
N TYR A 77 -2.53 -15.50 -23.21
CA TYR A 77 -1.39 -16.43 -23.09
C TYR A 77 -0.73 -16.43 -21.71
N GLY A 78 -1.03 -15.45 -20.85
CA GLY A 78 -0.48 -15.35 -19.50
C GLY A 78 -1.29 -16.13 -18.48
N GLU A 79 -0.57 -16.78 -17.57
CA GLU A 79 -1.08 -17.36 -16.34
C GLU A 79 -0.52 -16.54 -15.17
N LEU A 80 -1.39 -16.07 -14.27
CA LEU A 80 -1.00 -15.28 -13.11
C LEU A 80 -0.40 -16.20 -12.06
N VAL A 81 0.87 -15.99 -11.73
CA VAL A 81 1.60 -16.78 -10.72
C VAL A 81 1.43 -16.17 -9.33
N GLY A 82 1.50 -14.84 -9.22
CA GLY A 82 1.34 -14.15 -7.95
C GLY A 82 1.50 -12.63 -8.04
N GLN A 83 1.50 -12.00 -6.87
CA GLN A 83 1.66 -10.56 -6.67
C GLN A 83 2.73 -10.32 -5.60
N ASP A 84 3.52 -9.24 -5.73
CA ASP A 84 4.44 -8.79 -4.68
C ASP A 84 3.84 -7.73 -3.74
N GLU A 85 4.57 -7.39 -2.69
CA GLU A 85 4.21 -6.37 -1.70
C GLU A 85 4.00 -4.96 -2.30
N GLN A 86 4.63 -4.66 -3.44
CA GLN A 86 4.45 -3.39 -4.17
C GLN A 86 3.23 -3.41 -5.12
N GLY A 87 2.58 -4.57 -5.24
CA GLY A 87 1.42 -4.80 -6.09
C GLY A 87 1.76 -5.13 -7.55
N ASN A 88 3.02 -5.38 -7.90
CA ASN A 88 3.38 -5.84 -9.25
C ASN A 88 2.90 -7.29 -9.45
N LEU A 89 2.43 -7.61 -10.67
CA LEU A 89 1.84 -8.91 -11.00
C LEU A 89 2.79 -9.72 -11.88
N TYR A 90 3.00 -10.99 -11.52
CA TYR A 90 3.96 -11.88 -12.18
C TYR A 90 3.22 -12.95 -12.99
N TYR A 91 3.65 -13.14 -14.24
CA TYR A 91 3.01 -14.02 -15.21
C TYR A 91 4.01 -14.98 -15.83
N ARG A 92 3.53 -16.20 -16.15
CA ARG A 92 4.22 -17.17 -17.00
C ARG A 92 3.39 -17.48 -18.25
N THR A 93 3.99 -18.07 -19.28
CA THR A 93 3.22 -18.72 -20.36
C THR A 93 2.29 -19.77 -19.76
N ARG A 94 1.01 -19.71 -20.13
CA ARG A 94 -0.03 -20.63 -19.67
C ARG A 94 0.37 -22.09 -19.86
N GLY A 95 0.38 -22.84 -18.76
CA GLY A 95 0.71 -24.28 -18.77
C GLY A 95 2.19 -24.59 -18.94
N GLY A 96 3.10 -23.64 -18.63
CA GLY A 96 4.55 -23.88 -18.67
C GLY A 96 5.12 -24.13 -20.07
N ALA A 97 4.40 -23.70 -21.12
CA ALA A 97 4.85 -23.93 -22.49
C ALA A 97 6.15 -23.17 -22.77
N VAL A 98 7.22 -23.94 -23.01
CA VAL A 98 8.52 -23.47 -23.50
C VAL A 98 8.33 -22.78 -24.84
N ASP A 99 8.87 -21.58 -24.99
CA ASP A 99 8.76 -20.85 -26.25
C ASP A 99 9.75 -21.44 -27.28
N PRO A 100 9.30 -21.89 -28.47
CA PRO A 100 10.17 -22.53 -29.46
C PRO A 100 11.24 -21.61 -30.04
N THR A 101 11.14 -20.29 -29.82
CA THR A 101 12.18 -19.32 -30.26
C THR A 101 13.25 -19.03 -29.21
N LEU A 102 12.97 -19.28 -27.92
CA LEU A 102 13.88 -18.97 -26.81
C LEU A 102 14.42 -20.22 -26.09
N GLY A 103 13.72 -21.35 -26.18
CA GLY A 103 14.12 -22.59 -25.51
C GLY A 103 13.83 -22.64 -24.00
N PHE A 104 13.20 -21.59 -23.43
CA PHE A 104 12.75 -21.54 -22.05
C PHE A 104 11.33 -20.97 -21.92
N GLU A 105 10.71 -21.11 -20.74
CA GLU A 105 9.39 -20.53 -20.44
C GLU A 105 9.44 -19.00 -20.50
N ARG A 106 8.50 -18.33 -21.17
CA ARG A 106 8.41 -16.86 -21.06
C ARG A 106 7.81 -16.48 -19.71
N ARG A 107 8.58 -15.76 -18.89
CA ARG A 107 8.16 -15.13 -17.62
C ARG A 107 8.19 -13.61 -17.78
N TRP A 108 7.20 -12.90 -17.26
CA TRP A 108 7.16 -11.42 -17.32
C TRP A 108 6.40 -10.79 -16.14
N VAL A 109 6.69 -9.51 -15.89
CA VAL A 109 6.07 -8.72 -14.82
C VAL A 109 5.23 -7.58 -15.40
N VAL A 110 4.12 -7.27 -14.74
CA VAL A 110 3.28 -6.09 -15.00
C VAL A 110 3.35 -5.18 -13.77
N TYR A 111 4.06 -4.06 -13.92
CA TYR A 111 4.28 -3.11 -12.83
C TYR A 111 3.02 -2.35 -12.44
N ASN A 112 2.90 -2.07 -11.14
CA ASN A 112 1.90 -1.16 -10.61
C ASN A 112 2.40 0.29 -10.73
N GLY A 113 2.08 0.95 -11.85
CA GLY A 113 2.46 2.33 -12.16
C GLY A 113 3.67 2.43 -13.09
N TYR A 114 4.66 3.25 -12.72
CA TYR A 114 5.89 3.43 -13.52
C TYR A 114 6.69 2.12 -13.60
N ALA A 115 7.05 1.72 -14.82
CA ALA A 115 7.80 0.50 -15.09
C ALA A 115 9.29 0.74 -14.84
N GLU A 116 9.83 0.09 -13.81
CA GLU A 116 11.23 0.24 -13.38
C GLU A 116 11.68 -1.11 -12.82
N ALA A 117 12.83 -1.60 -13.29
CA ALA A 117 13.28 -2.98 -13.08
C ALA A 117 13.65 -3.29 -11.62
N SER A 118 14.25 -2.34 -10.90
CA SER A 118 14.66 -2.54 -9.51
C SER A 118 13.49 -2.55 -8.52
N ARG A 119 12.26 -2.29 -8.95
CA ARG A 119 11.05 -2.49 -8.14
C ARG A 119 10.75 -3.96 -7.83
N ILE A 120 11.28 -4.90 -8.61
CA ILE A 120 11.16 -6.34 -8.36
C ILE A 120 11.94 -6.68 -7.07
N PRO A 121 11.31 -7.28 -6.05
CA PRO A 121 12.01 -7.68 -4.83
C PRO A 121 12.90 -8.91 -5.06
N PRO A 122 13.92 -9.17 -4.20
CA PRO A 122 14.91 -10.22 -4.43
C PRO A 122 14.32 -11.62 -4.67
N SER A 123 13.24 -11.96 -3.99
CA SER A 123 12.54 -13.24 -4.09
C SER A 123 11.92 -13.47 -5.48
N TRP A 124 11.27 -12.46 -6.05
CA TRP A 124 10.73 -12.50 -7.41
C TRP A 124 11.82 -12.30 -8.49
N HIS A 125 12.91 -11.60 -8.16
CA HIS A 125 14.05 -11.38 -9.06
C HIS A 125 14.74 -12.70 -9.45
N GLY A 126 14.97 -13.61 -8.49
CA GLY A 126 15.51 -14.93 -8.79
C GLY A 126 14.63 -15.73 -9.77
N TRP A 127 13.31 -15.67 -9.56
CA TRP A 127 12.35 -16.43 -10.37
C TRP A 127 12.20 -15.89 -11.80
N ILE A 128 12.12 -14.57 -11.98
CA ILE A 128 11.95 -13.95 -13.31
C ILE A 128 13.22 -14.06 -14.17
N HIS A 129 14.40 -14.15 -13.55
CA HIS A 129 15.68 -14.35 -14.23
C HIS A 129 16.08 -15.82 -14.39
N HIS A 130 15.16 -16.77 -14.18
CA HIS A 130 15.40 -18.23 -14.31
C HIS A 130 16.54 -18.76 -13.42
N VAL A 131 16.83 -18.09 -12.31
CA VAL A 131 17.79 -18.57 -11.29
C VAL A 131 17.13 -19.64 -10.40
N VAL A 132 15.81 -19.53 -10.20
CA VAL A 132 14.98 -20.53 -9.53
C VAL A 132 13.70 -20.80 -10.33
N ASP A 133 13.23 -22.05 -10.31
CA ASP A 133 12.00 -22.45 -10.97
C ASP A 133 10.76 -22.21 -10.11
N VAL A 134 10.89 -22.45 -8.80
CA VAL A 134 9.81 -22.28 -7.82
C VAL A 134 9.56 -20.79 -7.58
N PRO A 135 8.32 -20.29 -7.78
CA PRO A 135 7.98 -18.91 -7.46
C PRO A 135 7.94 -18.70 -5.93
N PRO A 136 8.17 -17.48 -5.43
CA PRO A 136 8.15 -17.21 -3.99
C PRO A 136 6.76 -17.35 -3.35
N THR A 137 5.69 -17.52 -4.15
CA THR A 137 4.35 -17.88 -3.68
C THR A 137 4.26 -19.36 -3.24
N GLU A 138 5.11 -20.23 -3.78
CA GLU A 138 5.20 -21.65 -3.43
C GLU A 138 6.34 -21.93 -2.42
N ALA A 139 7.34 -21.05 -2.35
CA ALA A 139 8.45 -21.16 -1.40
C ALA A 139 8.04 -20.72 0.02
N ASN A 140 8.27 -21.57 1.02
CA ASN A 140 8.10 -21.20 2.44
C ASN A 140 9.30 -20.37 2.93
N TYR A 141 9.41 -19.14 2.45
CA TYR A 141 10.42 -18.19 2.88
C TYR A 141 10.00 -17.49 4.18
N GLN A 142 10.91 -17.41 5.15
CA GLN A 142 10.71 -16.66 6.39
C GLN A 142 11.78 -15.55 6.44
N PRO A 143 11.37 -14.26 6.47
CA PRO A 143 12.31 -13.15 6.51
C PRO A 143 13.07 -13.13 7.83
N ARG A 144 14.33 -12.70 7.80
CA ARG A 144 15.19 -12.67 8.99
C ARG A 144 15.11 -11.31 9.68
N GLU A 145 15.33 -11.26 11.00
CA GLU A 145 15.21 -10.02 11.79
C GLU A 145 16.12 -8.86 11.31
N TRP A 146 17.25 -9.18 10.68
CA TRP A 146 18.19 -8.21 10.11
C TRP A 146 17.86 -7.80 8.67
N GLU A 147 16.90 -8.46 8.04
CA GLU A 147 16.50 -8.22 6.65
C GLU A 147 15.71 -6.92 6.55
N LYS A 148 15.99 -6.14 5.50
CA LYS A 148 15.32 -4.85 5.27
C LYS A 148 14.24 -5.01 4.21
N PRO A 149 13.10 -4.32 4.33
CA PRO A 149 12.07 -4.32 3.30
C PRO A 149 12.64 -3.79 1.99
N HIS A 150 12.17 -4.37 0.87
CA HIS A 150 12.68 -4.03 -0.46
C HIS A 150 12.47 -2.55 -0.79
N GLN A 151 13.52 -1.91 -1.29
CA GLN A 151 13.47 -0.52 -1.77
C GLN A 151 13.98 -0.49 -3.22
N PRO A 152 13.22 0.13 -4.14
CA PRO A 152 13.70 0.33 -5.50
C PRO A 152 14.86 1.32 -5.52
N ASN A 153 15.59 1.32 -6.63
CA ASN A 153 16.68 2.24 -6.86
C ASN A 153 16.21 3.70 -6.83
N LEU A 154 16.86 4.50 -5.97
CA LEU A 154 16.54 5.91 -5.76
C LEU A 154 17.53 6.87 -6.44
N THR A 155 18.43 6.38 -7.31
CA THR A 155 19.36 7.24 -8.09
C THR A 155 18.61 8.33 -8.85
N GLY A 156 19.19 9.52 -8.93
CA GLY A 156 18.56 10.69 -9.57
C GLY A 156 17.41 11.33 -8.77
N THR A 157 16.92 10.70 -7.70
CA THR A 157 15.89 11.29 -6.82
C THR A 157 16.50 12.08 -5.66
N ALA A 158 15.69 12.89 -4.99
CA ALA A 158 16.09 13.56 -3.74
C ALA A 158 16.56 12.55 -2.67
N LYS A 159 15.97 11.35 -2.64
CA LYS A 159 16.27 10.27 -1.67
C LYS A 159 17.47 9.39 -2.05
N ALA A 160 18.21 9.71 -3.11
CA ALA A 160 19.43 8.98 -3.46
C ALA A 160 20.42 8.91 -2.28
N TYR A 161 21.03 7.75 -2.06
CA TYR A 161 22.12 7.59 -1.11
C TYR A 161 23.29 8.51 -1.51
N ARG A 162 23.90 9.17 -0.52
CA ARG A 162 25.06 10.05 -0.71
C ARG A 162 26.08 9.74 0.38
N PRO A 163 27.36 9.48 0.04
CA PRO A 163 28.38 9.16 1.03
C PRO A 163 28.70 10.40 1.89
N SER A 164 29.15 10.15 3.12
CA SER A 164 29.64 11.20 4.02
C SER A 164 30.80 11.97 3.38
N GLY A 165 30.68 13.30 3.32
CA GLY A 165 31.68 14.15 2.65
C GLY A 165 31.37 14.49 1.19
N SER A 166 30.33 13.91 0.58
CA SER A 166 29.80 14.44 -0.68
C SER A 166 29.26 15.86 -0.48
N THR A 167 29.57 16.77 -1.40
CA THR A 167 29.01 18.14 -1.40
C THR A 167 27.48 18.17 -1.47
N LEU A 168 26.87 17.11 -2.03
CA LEU A 168 25.42 16.93 -2.10
C LEU A 168 24.82 16.33 -0.81
N ALA A 169 25.65 15.84 0.13
CA ALA A 169 25.19 15.19 1.36
C ALA A 169 24.96 16.19 2.50
N SER A 170 23.75 16.75 2.56
CA SER A 170 23.12 17.37 3.74
C SER A 170 23.95 18.40 4.56
N GLY A 171 24.96 19.03 3.96
CA GLY A 171 25.72 20.16 4.53
C GLY A 171 26.61 19.82 5.73
N ARG A 172 26.73 18.55 6.14
CA ARG A 172 27.57 18.14 7.26
C ARG A 172 28.96 17.77 6.76
N ARG A 173 29.95 18.65 7.01
CA ARG A 173 31.37 18.31 6.86
C ARG A 173 31.65 17.04 7.70
N PRO A 174 32.26 15.98 7.14
CA PRO A 174 32.67 14.83 7.94
C PRO A 174 33.63 15.33 9.03
N LYS A 175 33.49 14.81 10.25
CA LYS A 175 34.47 15.09 11.31
C LYS A 175 35.86 14.70 10.78
N ALA A 176 36.86 15.52 11.07
CA ALA A 176 38.23 15.18 10.72
C ALA A 176 38.59 13.84 11.39
N THR A 177 38.99 12.84 10.60
CA THR A 177 39.35 11.50 11.09
C THR A 177 40.74 11.46 11.72
N GLY A 178 41.52 12.54 11.60
CA GLY A 178 42.82 12.63 12.28
C GLY A 178 42.64 12.81 13.78
N ASP A 179 43.52 12.19 14.56
CA ASP A 179 43.58 12.29 16.03
C ASP A 179 43.90 13.71 16.54
N TYR A 180 44.23 14.63 15.62
CA TYR A 180 44.51 16.03 15.91
C TYR A 180 43.25 16.80 16.32
N GLN A 181 43.21 17.20 17.59
CA GLN A 181 42.26 18.19 18.09
C GLN A 181 42.88 19.59 17.96
N PRO A 182 42.28 20.51 17.19
CA PRO A 182 42.80 21.87 17.09
C PRO A 182 42.61 22.61 18.42
N TRP A 183 43.66 23.30 18.86
CA TRP A 183 43.58 24.21 20.00
C TRP A 183 42.60 25.36 19.70
N THR A 184 41.73 25.66 20.66
CA THR A 184 40.76 26.76 20.57
C THR A 184 41.14 27.82 21.62
N PRO A 185 41.54 29.04 21.23
CA PRO A 185 41.74 30.13 22.18
C PRO A 185 40.41 30.52 22.86
N GLY A 186 40.51 30.89 24.14
CA GLY A 186 39.45 31.45 24.97
C GLY A 186 40.04 32.43 25.98
#